data_AF-A0ABD0PY68-F1
#
_entry.id   AF-A0ABD0PY68-F1
#
_cell.length_a   1.000
_cell.length_b   1.000
_cell.length_c   1.000
_cell.angle_alpha   90.00
_cell.angle_beta   90.00
_cell.angle_gamma   90.00
#
_symmetry.space_group_name_H-M   'P 1'
#
loop_
_entity.id
_entity.type
_entity.pdbx_description
1 polymer ?
#
loop_
_entity_poly.entity_id
_entity_poly.type
_entity_poly.pdbx_seq_one_letter_code
_entity_poly.pdbx_strand_id
1 'polypeptide(L)'
;VDEEIRNLPVYLDSGRVSVYSTGQFTYVSTDFGFSVSYGFWAVNIIVPADYSGTVCGLCGNFNGNPGDDFLTPSDQFGAEWMVEDEIPCDNQIDNHPNNCRDESKTLDSRALCEIIRDNQGPFSFCHGSVDPQAYFDSCVFDV
;
A
#
# COMPACT_ATOMS: atom_id res chain seq x y z
N VAL A 1 4.46 4.67 -22.48
CA VAL A 1 3.48 3.75 -23.09
C VAL A 1 4.18 3.12 -24.27
N ASP A 2 4.41 1.81 -24.23
CA ASP A 2 5.15 1.09 -25.26
C ASP A 2 6.49 1.77 -25.60
N GLU A 3 7.31 1.99 -24.57
CA GLU A 3 8.62 2.66 -24.65
C GLU A 3 8.59 4.15 -25.09
N GLU A 4 7.42 4.72 -25.39
CA GLU A 4 7.29 6.13 -25.74
C GLU A 4 6.80 7.01 -24.57
N ILE A 5 7.39 8.20 -24.46
CA ILE A 5 6.96 9.23 -23.52
C ILE A 5 5.68 9.89 -24.02
N ARG A 6 4.71 10.07 -23.12
CA ARG A 6 3.42 10.74 -23.39
C ARG A 6 3.16 11.80 -22.34
N ASN A 7 2.59 12.92 -22.76
CA ASN A 7 2.07 13.93 -21.84
C ASN A 7 0.72 13.48 -21.27
N LEU A 8 0.45 13.82 -20.01
CA LEU A 8 -0.81 13.53 -19.35
C LEU A 8 -1.80 14.70 -19.50
N PRO A 9 -3.12 14.44 -19.59
CA PRO A 9 -3.74 13.11 -19.59
C PRO A 9 -3.58 12.38 -20.94
N VAL A 10 -3.49 11.06 -20.89
CA VAL A 10 -3.50 10.18 -22.08
C VAL A 10 -4.63 9.17 -21.98
N TYR A 11 -5.29 8.93 -23.10
CA TYR A 11 -6.36 7.94 -23.26
C TYR A 11 -5.90 6.90 -24.27
N LEU A 12 -5.92 5.64 -23.87
CA LEU A 12 -5.48 4.49 -24.65
C LEU A 12 -6.66 3.58 -24.93
N ASP A 13 -6.52 2.71 -25.93
CA ASP A 13 -7.53 1.71 -26.30
C ASP A 13 -8.95 2.31 -26.40
N SER A 14 -9.09 3.36 -27.22
CA SER A 14 -10.36 4.08 -27.39
C SER A 14 -10.99 4.62 -26.09
N GLY A 15 -10.16 4.90 -25.08
CA GLY A 15 -10.58 5.45 -23.79
C GLY A 15 -10.83 4.39 -22.71
N ARG A 16 -10.60 3.10 -23.00
CA ARG A 16 -10.73 2.02 -22.03
C ARG A 16 -9.66 2.07 -20.93
N VAL A 17 -8.53 2.70 -21.22
CA VAL A 17 -7.50 3.02 -20.23
C VAL A 17 -7.24 4.53 -20.26
N SER A 18 -7.24 5.14 -19.09
CA SER A 18 -6.89 6.55 -18.92
C SER A 18 -5.74 6.68 -17.92
N VAL A 19 -4.79 7.54 -18.24
CA VAL A 19 -3.70 7.91 -17.34
C VAL A 19 -3.71 9.42 -17.17
N TYR A 20 -3.78 9.87 -15.92
CA TYR A 20 -3.89 11.29 -15.59
C TYR A 20 -3.28 11.58 -14.22
N SER A 21 -2.91 12.83 -13.96
CA SER A 21 -2.42 13.27 -12.65
C SER A 21 -3.39 14.24 -11.99
N THR A 22 -3.57 14.08 -10.69
CA THR A 22 -4.28 15.06 -9.84
C THR A 22 -3.57 15.19 -8.50
N GLY A 23 -3.25 16.43 -8.12
CA GLY A 23 -2.42 16.69 -6.95
C GLY A 23 -1.05 16.02 -7.07
N GLN A 24 -0.68 15.22 -6.05
CA GLN A 24 0.60 14.51 -5.98
C GLN A 24 0.55 13.07 -6.52
N PHE A 25 -0.58 12.67 -7.09
CA PHE A 25 -0.81 11.30 -7.53
C PHE A 25 -1.03 11.24 -9.05
N THR A 26 -0.44 10.20 -9.66
CA THR A 26 -0.77 9.75 -11.00
C THR A 26 -1.69 8.54 -10.90
N TYR A 27 -2.70 8.49 -11.75
CA TYR A 27 -3.73 7.48 -11.78
C TYR A 27 -3.67 6.74 -13.11
N VAL A 28 -3.77 5.43 -13.05
CA VAL A 28 -4.07 4.54 -14.17
C VAL A 28 -5.45 3.95 -13.88
N SER A 29 -6.44 4.29 -14.70
CA SER A 29 -7.82 3.86 -14.53
C SER A 29 -8.31 3.11 -15.76
N THR A 30 -9.05 2.04 -15.53
CA THR A 30 -9.57 1.15 -16.59
C THR A 30 -11.10 1.14 -16.58
N ASP A 31 -11.70 0.83 -17.74
CA ASP A 31 -13.15 0.74 -17.91
C ASP A 31 -13.80 -0.44 -17.16
N PHE A 32 -13.00 -1.43 -16.76
CA PHE A 32 -13.43 -2.56 -15.95
C PHE A 32 -13.23 -2.33 -14.44
N GLY A 33 -12.87 -1.12 -14.02
CA GLY A 33 -12.88 -0.70 -12.61
C GLY A 33 -11.60 -1.01 -11.81
N PHE A 34 -10.63 -1.71 -12.40
CA PHE A 34 -9.29 -1.77 -11.83
C PHE A 34 -8.62 -0.39 -11.94
N SER A 35 -7.98 0.06 -10.86
CA SER A 35 -7.17 1.27 -10.91
C SER A 35 -5.97 1.21 -9.98
N VAL A 36 -4.91 1.88 -10.41
CA VAL A 36 -3.71 2.13 -9.62
C VAL A 36 -3.55 3.63 -9.47
N SER A 37 -3.27 4.11 -8.26
CA SER A 37 -2.76 5.46 -8.05
C SER A 37 -1.40 5.39 -7.37
N TYR A 38 -0.46 6.22 -7.80
CA TYR A 38 0.86 6.27 -7.20
C TYR A 38 1.35 7.72 -7.09
N GLY A 39 1.98 8.01 -5.97
CA GLY A 39 2.59 9.29 -5.65
C GLY A 39 3.93 9.08 -4.95
N PHE A 40 4.48 10.14 -4.36
CA PHE A 40 5.79 10.07 -3.69
C PHE A 40 5.82 9.12 -2.49
N TRP A 41 4.69 8.94 -1.79
CA TRP A 41 4.63 8.26 -0.48
C TRP A 41 3.67 7.07 -0.44
N ALA A 42 2.89 6.82 -1.50
CA ALA A 42 1.92 5.74 -1.50
C ALA A 42 1.64 5.22 -2.91
N VAL A 43 1.32 3.93 -2.96
CA VAL A 43 0.67 3.25 -4.07
C VAL A 43 -0.65 2.71 -3.56
N ASN A 44 -1.75 2.97 -4.26
CA ASN A 44 -3.05 2.41 -3.96
C ASN A 44 -3.52 1.58 -5.15
N ILE A 45 -4.06 0.40 -4.88
CA ILE A 45 -4.63 -0.49 -5.87
C ILE A 45 -6.09 -0.70 -5.50
N ILE A 46 -6.98 -0.48 -6.45
CA ILE A 46 -8.41 -0.77 -6.30
C ILE A 46 -8.75 -1.86 -7.31
N VAL A 47 -9.32 -2.96 -6.80
CA VAL A 47 -9.75 -4.10 -7.59
C VAL A 47 -11.26 -4.31 -7.37
N PRO A 48 -12.07 -4.49 -8.43
CA PRO A 48 -13.49 -4.82 -8.29
C PRO A 48 -13.70 -6.14 -7.53
N ALA A 49 -14.83 -6.26 -6.84
CA ALA A 49 -15.20 -7.44 -6.05
C ALA A 49 -15.23 -8.74 -6.87
N ASP A 50 -15.47 -8.64 -8.19
CA ASP A 50 -15.51 -9.79 -9.12
C ASP A 50 -14.17 -10.54 -9.20
N TYR A 51 -13.07 -9.93 -8.75
CA TYR A 51 -11.74 -10.55 -8.71
C TYR A 51 -11.43 -11.25 -7.38
N SER A 52 -12.37 -11.32 -6.43
CA SER A 52 -12.18 -12.00 -5.15
C SER A 52 -11.69 -13.45 -5.34
N GLY A 53 -10.58 -13.81 -4.68
CA GLY A 53 -9.97 -15.13 -4.76
C GLY A 53 -9.29 -15.47 -6.09
N THR A 54 -9.17 -14.51 -7.02
CA THR A 54 -8.49 -14.70 -8.31
C THR A 54 -7.20 -13.88 -8.45
N VAL A 55 -7.02 -12.88 -7.59
CA VAL A 55 -5.77 -12.13 -7.49
C VAL A 55 -4.78 -12.89 -6.62
N CYS A 56 -3.50 -12.60 -6.83
CA CYS A 56 -2.42 -13.05 -5.97
C CYS A 56 -1.30 -12.00 -6.01
N GLY A 57 -0.62 -11.80 -4.89
CA GLY A 57 0.44 -10.80 -4.79
C GLY A 57 0.81 -10.50 -3.34
N LEU A 58 1.64 -9.49 -3.15
CA LEU A 58 1.95 -8.93 -1.83
C LEU A 58 0.71 -8.41 -1.08
N CYS A 59 -0.37 -8.10 -1.81
CA CYS A 59 -1.66 -7.68 -1.26
C CYS A 59 -2.61 -8.85 -0.94
N GLY A 60 -2.13 -10.09 -0.96
CA GLY A 60 -2.92 -11.28 -0.65
C GLY A 60 -3.79 -11.74 -1.83
N ASN A 61 -4.90 -12.41 -1.51
CA ASN A 61 -5.77 -13.06 -2.51
C ASN A 61 -7.20 -12.48 -2.59
N PHE A 62 -7.51 -11.50 -1.74
CA PHE A 62 -8.79 -10.78 -1.71
C PHE A 62 -10.03 -11.69 -1.54
N ASN A 63 -9.91 -12.81 -0.84
CA ASN A 63 -11.03 -13.73 -0.57
C ASN A 63 -11.84 -13.35 0.70
N GLY A 64 -11.43 -12.31 1.43
CA GLY A 64 -12.05 -11.86 2.68
C GLY A 64 -11.53 -12.54 3.95
N ASN A 65 -10.52 -13.39 3.85
CA ASN A 65 -9.86 -14.07 4.97
C ASN A 65 -8.41 -13.55 5.16
N PRO A 66 -8.17 -12.61 6.08
CA PRO A 66 -6.82 -12.10 6.32
C PRO A 66 -5.84 -13.16 6.85
N GLY A 67 -6.34 -14.30 7.34
CA GLY A 67 -5.51 -15.39 7.86
C GLY A 67 -4.75 -16.17 6.78
N ASP A 68 -5.13 -16.02 5.50
CA ASP A 68 -4.44 -16.68 4.39
C ASP A 68 -3.71 -15.74 3.42
N ASP A 69 -3.77 -14.42 3.64
CA ASP A 69 -3.17 -13.42 2.75
C ASP A 69 -1.63 -13.48 2.72
N PHE A 70 -0.99 -14.02 3.77
CA PHE A 70 0.46 -14.23 3.85
C PHE A 70 0.89 -15.69 3.69
N LEU A 71 0.01 -16.58 3.24
CA LEU A 71 0.37 -17.98 3.03
C LEU A 71 1.17 -18.15 1.74
N THR A 72 2.37 -18.68 1.92
CA THR A 72 3.31 -19.02 0.86
C THR A 72 3.92 -20.41 1.11
N PRO A 73 4.39 -21.15 0.08
CA PRO A 73 5.10 -22.41 0.28
C PRO A 73 6.34 -22.33 1.18
N SER A 74 6.98 -21.16 1.28
CA SER A 74 8.03 -20.83 2.24
C SER A 74 7.51 -19.90 3.35
N ASP A 75 8.28 -19.83 4.43
CA ASP A 75 8.03 -18.92 5.54
C ASP A 75 8.44 -17.45 5.23
N GLN A 76 8.87 -17.14 4.00
CA GLN A 76 9.36 -15.82 3.58
C GLN A 76 8.44 -15.17 2.55
N PHE A 77 7.22 -14.82 2.96
CA PHE A 77 6.17 -14.27 2.08
C PHE A 77 6.68 -13.20 1.09
N GLY A 78 7.36 -12.17 1.58
CA GLY A 78 7.82 -11.06 0.74
C GLY A 78 8.87 -11.47 -0.30
N ALA A 79 9.74 -12.42 0.04
CA ALA A 79 10.81 -12.87 -0.85
C ALA A 79 10.27 -13.70 -2.03
N GLU A 80 9.14 -14.37 -1.85
CA GLU A 80 8.54 -15.16 -2.94
C GLU A 80 7.90 -14.33 -4.04
N TRP A 81 7.49 -13.10 -3.73
CA TRP A 81 6.92 -12.17 -4.71
C TRP A 81 7.97 -11.39 -5.48
N MET A 82 9.25 -11.72 -5.30
CA MET A 82 10.33 -11.13 -6.06
C MET A 82 10.27 -11.54 -7.53
N VAL A 83 10.40 -10.56 -8.42
CA VAL A 83 10.52 -10.76 -9.85
C VAL A 83 11.98 -10.51 -10.22
N GLU A 84 12.62 -11.44 -10.94
CA GLU A 84 13.99 -11.25 -11.42
C GLU A 84 14.05 -10.03 -12.34
N ASP A 85 14.95 -9.09 -12.04
CA ASP A 85 15.25 -7.92 -12.84
C ASP A 85 16.77 -7.86 -13.11
N GLU A 86 17.21 -6.97 -14.01
CA GLU A 86 18.64 -6.81 -14.36
C GLU A 86 19.50 -6.40 -13.15
N ILE A 87 18.89 -5.86 -12.10
CA ILE A 87 19.53 -5.54 -10.82
C ILE A 87 19.21 -6.66 -9.82
N PRO A 88 20.21 -7.45 -9.39
CA PRO A 88 20.00 -8.47 -8.36
C PRO A 88 19.55 -7.81 -7.06
N CYS A 89 18.39 -8.22 -6.56
CA CYS A 89 18.02 -7.96 -5.18
C CYS A 89 18.88 -8.88 -4.28
N ASP A 90 19.57 -8.32 -3.30
CA ASP A 90 20.32 -9.11 -2.34
C ASP A 90 19.32 -9.78 -1.38
N ASN A 91 19.19 -11.11 -1.47
CA ASN A 91 18.34 -11.91 -0.58
C ASN A 91 18.98 -12.11 0.80
N GLN A 92 20.10 -11.44 1.08
CA GLN A 92 20.61 -11.38 2.43
C GLN A 92 19.53 -10.74 3.30
N ILE A 93 18.94 -11.57 4.17
CA ILE A 93 18.38 -11.10 5.43
C ILE A 93 19.55 -10.41 6.11
N ASP A 94 19.73 -9.13 5.79
CA ASP A 94 20.60 -8.29 6.56
C ASP A 94 20.10 -8.48 7.99
N ASN A 95 20.98 -8.97 8.86
CA ASN A 95 20.88 -8.73 10.29
C ASN A 95 21.10 -7.22 10.52
N HIS A 96 20.43 -6.37 9.74
CA HIS A 96 20.18 -5.00 10.07
C HIS A 96 19.37 -5.11 11.36
N PRO A 97 19.95 -4.72 12.51
CA PRO A 97 19.13 -4.63 13.68
C PRO A 97 18.02 -3.64 13.32
N ASN A 98 16.77 -3.98 13.69
CA ASN A 98 15.55 -3.20 13.43
C ASN A 98 15.67 -1.81 14.10
N ASN A 99 16.58 -1.00 13.60
CA ASN A 99 17.01 0.29 14.13
C ASN A 99 16.20 1.42 13.50
N CYS A 100 15.19 1.10 12.69
CA CYS A 100 14.23 2.07 12.16
C CYS A 100 13.52 2.78 13.31
N ARG A 101 13.37 2.11 14.46
CA ARG A 101 12.74 2.65 15.65
C ARG A 101 13.77 3.17 16.64
N ASP A 102 13.76 4.48 16.85
CA ASP A 102 14.49 5.11 17.96
C ASP A 102 13.66 4.96 19.25
N GLU A 103 13.93 3.91 20.03
CA GLU A 103 13.18 3.65 21.27
C GLU A 103 13.18 4.84 22.24
N SER A 104 14.21 5.70 22.18
CA SER A 104 14.34 6.88 23.04
C SER A 104 13.27 7.95 22.78
N LYS A 105 12.65 7.94 21.59
CA LYS A 105 11.59 8.88 21.18
C LYS A 105 10.18 8.35 21.36
N THR A 106 10.02 7.08 21.74
CA THR A 106 8.72 6.40 21.78
C THR A 106 7.64 7.19 22.53
N LEU A 107 7.99 7.84 23.65
CA LEU A 107 7.01 8.61 24.42
C LEU A 107 6.54 9.87 23.68
N ASP A 108 7.44 10.55 22.98
CA ASP A 108 7.15 11.73 22.17
C ASP A 108 6.34 11.34 20.91
N SER A 109 6.74 10.27 20.22
CA SER A 109 6.02 9.72 19.06
C SER A 109 4.58 9.34 19.43
N ARG A 110 4.38 8.66 20.57
CA ARG A 110 3.05 8.34 21.09
C ARG A 110 2.22 9.59 21.33
N ALA A 111 2.78 10.59 22.03
CA ALA A 111 2.07 11.82 22.34
C ALA A 111 1.61 12.56 21.07
N LEU A 112 2.42 12.56 20.00
CA LEU A 112 2.06 13.14 18.71
C LEU A 112 0.93 12.35 18.01
N CYS A 113 0.93 11.02 18.11
CA CYS A 113 -0.02 10.14 17.44
C CYS A 113 -1.36 9.98 18.17
N GLU A 114 -1.48 10.32 19.46
CA GLU A 114 -2.72 10.13 20.25
C GLU A 114 -3.95 10.81 19.62
N ILE A 115 -3.76 11.86 18.82
CA ILE A 115 -4.87 12.53 18.09
C ILE A 115 -5.67 11.57 17.19
N ILE A 116 -5.05 10.49 16.71
CA ILE A 116 -5.69 9.44 15.88
C ILE A 116 -6.73 8.65 16.70
N ARG A 117 -6.53 8.49 18.01
CA ARG A 117 -7.39 7.70 18.90
C ARG A 117 -8.34 8.54 19.74
N ASP A 118 -8.24 9.86 19.68
CA ASP A 118 -9.09 10.76 20.43
C ASP A 118 -10.56 10.67 19.96
N ASN A 119 -11.42 10.12 20.83
CA ASN A 119 -12.85 9.96 20.57
C ASN A 119 -13.62 11.28 20.51
N GLN A 120 -13.02 12.40 20.88
CA GLN A 120 -13.57 13.75 20.67
C GLN A 120 -12.73 14.55 19.67
N GLY A 121 -11.70 13.93 19.08
CA GLY A 121 -10.79 14.52 18.12
C GLY A 121 -11.35 14.56 16.71
N PRO A 122 -10.57 15.11 15.76
CA PRO A 122 -11.01 15.32 14.39
C PRO A 122 -11.30 14.03 13.63
N PHE A 123 -10.74 12.89 14.05
CA PHE A 123 -10.92 11.59 13.40
C PHE A 123 -12.03 10.73 14.02
N SER A 124 -12.63 11.18 15.14
CA SER A 124 -13.62 10.42 15.91
C SER A 124 -14.80 9.89 15.09
N PHE A 125 -15.24 10.64 14.07
CA PHE A 125 -16.33 10.23 13.19
C PHE A 125 -16.00 9.02 12.30
N CYS A 126 -14.71 8.72 12.08
CA CYS A 126 -14.25 7.57 11.30
C CYS A 126 -14.12 6.29 12.13
N HIS A 127 -14.04 6.38 13.46
CA HIS A 127 -13.70 5.25 14.34
C HIS A 127 -14.71 4.09 14.26
N GLY A 128 -15.95 4.37 13.84
CA GLY A 128 -16.97 3.32 13.60
C GLY A 128 -16.78 2.53 12.31
N SER A 129 -16.01 3.07 11.36
CA SER A 129 -15.75 2.46 10.04
C SER A 129 -14.32 1.97 9.87
N VAL A 130 -13.38 2.56 10.62
CA VAL A 130 -11.94 2.31 10.53
C VAL A 130 -11.39 2.16 11.94
N ASP A 131 -10.67 1.08 12.21
CA ASP A 131 -10.03 0.87 13.52
C ASP A 131 -8.87 1.87 13.71
N PRO A 132 -8.97 2.82 14.67
CA PRO A 132 -7.92 3.82 14.88
C PRO A 132 -6.64 3.22 15.47
N GLN A 133 -6.69 2.01 16.06
CA GLN A 133 -5.53 1.42 16.72
C GLN A 133 -4.41 1.06 15.72
N ALA A 134 -4.77 0.46 14.58
CA ALA A 134 -3.79 0.10 13.55
C ALA A 134 -3.01 1.33 13.02
N TYR A 135 -3.72 2.45 12.78
CA TYR A 135 -3.11 3.69 12.29
C TYR A 135 -2.25 4.39 13.36
N PHE A 136 -2.66 4.32 14.63
CA PHE A 136 -1.84 4.81 15.73
C PHE A 136 -0.54 4.03 15.85
N ASP A 137 -0.59 2.70 15.78
CA ASP A 137 0.60 1.86 15.89
C ASP A 137 1.59 2.10 14.73
N SER A 138 1.07 2.28 13.50
CA SER A 138 1.89 2.72 12.35
C SER A 138 2.49 4.12 12.57
N CYS A 139 1.70 5.08 13.03
CA CYS A 139 2.20 6.44 13.30
C CYS A 139 3.33 6.44 14.34
N VAL A 140 3.20 5.67 15.42
CA VAL A 140 4.24 5.57 16.46
C VAL A 140 5.50 4.88 15.94
N PHE A 141 5.37 3.99 14.97
CA PHE A 141 6.50 3.33 14.33
C PHE A 141 7.27 4.28 13.38
N ASP A 142 6.55 5.14 12.66
CA ASP A 142 7.13 6.01 11.62
C ASP A 142 7.71 7.34 12.14
N VAL A 143 7.37 7.77 13.36
CA VAL A 143 7.81 9.04 14.00
C VAL A 143 9.02 8.85 14.91
#